data_AF-A0A261KWC0-F1
#
_entry.id   AF-A0A261KWC0-F1
#
_cell.length_a   1.000
_cell.length_b   1.000
_cell.length_c   1.000
_cell.angle_alpha   90.00
_cell.angle_beta   90.00
_cell.angle_gamma   90.00
#
_symmetry.space_group_name_H-M   'P 1'
#
loop_
_entity.id
_entity.type
_entity.pdbx_description
1 polymer ?
#
loop_
_entity_poly.entity_id
_entity_poly.type
_entity_poly.pdbx_seq_one_letter_code
_entity_poly.pdbx_strand_id
1 'polypeptide(L)'
;MEFPSWADTFVNTWLELFWDETWKGEDEAIAILEREMIGARYSYIKEGMILKAFQLYKWYEQIGFKSFKQYCEKRLKKPIFYAKKTIEAAQTAWRLLTEGFTELPDNVSQAQSLRSSARRVSQECDETVSCWEKVLETSKSEGKPLTANYIERTVTGEELKPMANAKIPRSDWDKLAKKAKDMGKSTQELLREVVKDYLGGEKDLDPEPEDSEPSENTKVEPASPEVEAAWTNDLNLLLQEHSVTNQRYYDAPPDD
;
A
#
# COMPACT_ATOMS: atom_id res chain seq x y z
N MET A 1 1.94 -31.35 -21.23
CA MET A 1 2.25 -29.94 -21.55
C MET A 1 3.75 -29.90 -21.68
N GLU A 2 4.28 -30.05 -22.89
CA GLU A 2 5.73 -30.03 -23.12
C GLU A 2 6.22 -28.59 -22.94
N PHE A 3 7.30 -28.43 -22.18
CA PHE A 3 7.93 -27.13 -22.04
C PHE A 3 8.57 -26.74 -23.39
N PRO A 4 8.70 -25.44 -23.69
CA PRO A 4 9.48 -25.00 -24.84
C PRO A 4 10.91 -25.55 -24.75
N SER A 5 11.55 -25.92 -25.86
CA SER A 5 12.88 -26.57 -25.88
C SER A 5 13.97 -25.79 -25.13
N TRP A 6 13.87 -24.46 -25.04
CA TRP A 6 14.79 -23.63 -24.25
C TRP A 6 14.56 -23.75 -22.73
N ALA A 7 13.31 -24.00 -22.32
CA ALA A 7 12.95 -24.24 -20.93
C ALA A 7 13.28 -25.68 -20.53
N ASP A 8 13.22 -26.64 -21.46
CA ASP A 8 13.74 -27.99 -21.24
C ASP A 8 15.24 -27.96 -20.97
N THR A 9 16.04 -27.17 -21.71
CA THR A 9 17.48 -27.07 -21.42
C THR A 9 17.74 -26.50 -20.03
N PHE A 10 17.06 -25.42 -19.64
CA PHE A 10 17.21 -24.81 -18.32
C PHE A 10 16.77 -25.75 -17.18
N VAL A 11 15.61 -26.38 -17.32
CA VAL A 11 15.06 -27.30 -16.32
C VAL A 11 15.92 -28.56 -16.24
N ASN A 12 16.40 -29.10 -17.36
CA ASN A 12 17.27 -30.28 -17.35
C ASN A 12 18.64 -29.96 -16.75
N THR A 13 19.27 -28.83 -17.09
CA THR A 13 20.53 -28.42 -16.46
C THR A 13 20.37 -28.19 -14.96
N TRP A 14 19.26 -27.58 -14.53
CA TRP A 14 18.99 -27.37 -13.11
C TRP A 14 18.69 -28.68 -12.37
N LEU A 15 17.93 -29.59 -12.99
CA LEU A 15 17.65 -30.92 -12.43
C LEU A 15 18.91 -31.79 -12.36
N GLU A 16 19.75 -31.79 -13.39
CA GLU A 16 21.02 -32.51 -13.40
C GLU A 16 21.95 -32.00 -12.31
N LEU A 17 22.12 -30.67 -12.19
CA LEU A 17 22.94 -30.09 -11.12
C LEU A 17 22.37 -30.40 -9.74
N PHE A 18 21.07 -30.20 -9.53
CA PHE A 18 20.44 -30.29 -8.20
C PHE A 18 20.37 -31.74 -7.68
N TRP A 19 20.07 -32.71 -8.54
CA TRP A 19 19.89 -34.12 -8.14
C TRP A 19 21.19 -34.92 -8.12
N ASP A 20 22.22 -34.51 -8.86
CA ASP A 20 23.55 -35.15 -8.83
C ASP A 20 24.45 -34.65 -7.69
N GLU A 21 23.95 -33.73 -6.85
CA GLU A 21 24.67 -33.11 -5.73
C GLU A 21 26.02 -32.46 -6.10
N THR A 22 26.32 -32.29 -7.38
CA THR A 22 27.58 -31.72 -7.91
C THR A 22 27.80 -30.29 -7.45
N TRP A 23 26.72 -29.55 -7.17
CA TRP A 23 26.77 -28.22 -6.55
C TRP A 23 27.35 -28.19 -5.12
N LYS A 24 27.44 -29.34 -4.42
CA LYS A 24 27.99 -29.41 -3.06
C LYS A 24 29.52 -29.46 -3.03
N GLY A 25 30.18 -29.76 -4.16
CA GLY A 25 31.62 -30.03 -4.21
C GLY A 25 32.46 -28.99 -4.97
N GLU A 26 31.85 -28.15 -5.80
CA GLU A 26 32.57 -27.27 -6.72
C GLU A 26 32.10 -25.81 -6.60
N ASP A 27 33.00 -24.91 -6.19
CA ASP A 27 32.75 -23.45 -6.12
C ASP A 27 32.27 -22.87 -7.46
N GLU A 28 32.65 -23.51 -8.58
CA GLU A 28 32.23 -23.12 -9.93
C GLU A 28 30.73 -23.40 -10.17
N ALA A 29 30.19 -24.51 -9.66
CA ALA A 29 28.76 -24.83 -9.75
C ALA A 29 27.92 -23.85 -8.92
N ILE A 30 28.40 -23.46 -7.73
CA ILE A 30 27.77 -22.42 -6.90
C ILE A 30 27.76 -21.08 -7.65
N ALA A 31 28.89 -20.66 -8.22
CA ALA A 31 28.99 -19.42 -8.98
C ALA A 31 28.07 -19.39 -10.22
N ILE A 32 27.87 -20.53 -10.88
CA ILE A 32 26.90 -20.67 -11.98
C ILE A 32 25.46 -20.47 -11.48
N LEU A 33 25.09 -21.12 -10.37
CA LEU A 33 23.77 -20.96 -9.77
C LEU A 33 23.52 -19.53 -9.31
N GLU A 34 24.50 -18.87 -8.69
CA GLU A 34 24.41 -17.47 -8.30
C GLU A 34 24.21 -16.55 -9.51
N ARG A 35 24.94 -16.79 -10.60
CA ARG A 35 24.79 -16.03 -11.84
C ARG A 35 23.39 -16.19 -12.43
N GLU A 36 22.86 -17.41 -12.44
CA GLU A 36 21.49 -17.68 -12.90
C GLU A 36 20.45 -17.04 -11.98
N MET A 37 20.64 -17.06 -10.66
CA MET A 37 19.75 -16.37 -9.71
C MET A 37 19.75 -14.85 -9.93
N ILE A 38 20.93 -14.25 -10.17
CA ILE A 38 21.05 -12.82 -10.50
C ILE A 38 20.43 -12.54 -11.89
N GLY A 39 20.65 -13.41 -12.87
CA GLY A 39 20.04 -13.31 -14.19
C GLY A 39 18.51 -13.39 -14.15
N ALA A 40 17.97 -14.27 -13.31
CA ALA A 40 16.54 -14.44 -13.08
C ALA A 40 15.93 -13.20 -12.43
N ARG A 41 16.63 -12.58 -11.47
CA ARG A 41 16.23 -11.32 -10.83
C ARG A 41 15.98 -10.21 -11.85
N TYR A 42 16.85 -10.06 -12.84
CA TYR A 42 16.73 -9.03 -13.88
C TYR A 42 16.10 -9.52 -15.19
N SER A 43 15.51 -10.72 -15.18
CA SER A 43 14.89 -11.33 -16.37
C SER A 43 13.77 -10.46 -16.96
N TYR A 44 13.05 -9.70 -16.12
CA TYR A 44 11.99 -8.79 -16.57
C TYR A 44 12.53 -7.64 -17.41
N ILE A 45 13.78 -7.20 -17.18
CA ILE A 45 14.43 -6.16 -17.98
C ILE A 45 14.66 -6.68 -19.39
N LYS A 46 15.25 -7.88 -19.51
CA LYS A 46 15.45 -8.55 -20.81
C LYS A 46 14.12 -8.80 -21.51
N GLU A 47 13.13 -9.33 -20.80
CA GLU A 47 11.78 -9.55 -21.35
C GLU A 47 11.17 -8.24 -21.88
N GLY A 48 11.18 -7.18 -21.08
CA GLY A 48 10.60 -5.90 -21.47
C GLY A 48 11.31 -5.24 -22.64
N MET A 49 12.64 -5.34 -22.73
CA MET A 49 13.41 -4.83 -23.87
C MET A 49 13.14 -5.61 -25.15
N ILE A 50 13.04 -6.94 -25.08
CA ILE A 50 12.65 -7.78 -26.22
C ILE A 50 11.23 -7.42 -26.67
N LEU A 51 10.27 -7.33 -25.73
CA LEU A 51 8.89 -6.93 -26.03
C LEU A 51 8.83 -5.55 -26.69
N LYS A 52 9.66 -4.60 -26.23
CA LYS A 52 9.78 -3.27 -26.84
C LYS A 52 10.32 -3.35 -28.27
N ALA A 53 11.35 -4.15 -28.51
CA ALA A 53 11.89 -4.37 -29.86
C ALA A 53 10.83 -4.99 -30.80
N PHE A 54 10.13 -6.03 -30.34
CA PHE A 54 9.01 -6.64 -31.08
C PHE A 54 7.92 -5.62 -31.43
N GLN A 55 7.62 -4.70 -30.51
CA GLN A 55 6.65 -3.64 -30.72
C GLN A 55 7.16 -2.59 -31.73
N LEU A 56 8.42 -2.12 -31.59
CA LEU A 56 9.02 -1.07 -32.41
C LEU A 56 9.25 -1.52 -33.86
N TYR A 57 9.87 -2.68 -34.05
CA TYR A 57 10.20 -3.23 -35.36
C TYR A 57 9.05 -4.01 -36.00
N LYS A 58 7.91 -4.11 -35.31
CA LYS A 58 6.71 -4.82 -35.76
C LYS A 58 6.99 -6.26 -36.21
N TRP A 59 7.95 -6.95 -35.56
CA TRP A 59 8.27 -8.35 -35.87
C TRP A 59 7.07 -9.29 -35.72
N TYR A 60 6.08 -8.90 -34.92
CA TYR A 60 4.82 -9.64 -34.85
C TYR A 60 4.08 -9.72 -36.20
N GLU A 61 4.24 -8.74 -37.09
CA GLU A 61 3.63 -8.75 -38.44
C GLU A 61 4.31 -9.79 -39.35
N GLN A 62 5.63 -9.96 -39.22
CA GLN A 62 6.41 -10.95 -39.97
C GLN A 62 6.01 -12.40 -39.62
N ILE A 63 5.54 -12.61 -38.39
CA ILE A 63 5.07 -13.92 -37.89
C ILE A 63 3.55 -14.08 -38.11
N GLY A 64 2.90 -13.14 -38.82
CA GLY A 64 1.50 -13.24 -39.23
C GLY A 64 0.46 -12.72 -38.23
N PHE A 65 0.87 -11.94 -37.21
CA PHE A 65 -0.07 -11.29 -36.28
C PHE A 65 -0.40 -9.87 -36.76
N LYS A 66 -1.70 -9.51 -36.72
CA LYS A 66 -2.17 -8.18 -37.19
C LYS A 66 -1.87 -7.04 -36.24
N SER A 67 -1.64 -7.34 -34.96
CA SER A 67 -1.34 -6.34 -33.94
C SER A 67 -0.47 -6.92 -32.84
N PHE A 68 0.26 -6.04 -32.16
CA PHE A 68 1.04 -6.41 -30.97
C PHE A 68 0.16 -7.04 -29.88
N LYS A 69 -1.09 -6.54 -29.71
CA LYS A 69 -2.07 -7.14 -28.80
C LYS A 69 -2.32 -8.61 -29.11
N GLN A 70 -2.62 -8.89 -30.38
CA GLN A 70 -2.90 -10.25 -30.84
C GLN A 70 -1.69 -11.17 -30.62
N TYR A 71 -0.49 -10.67 -30.85
CA TYR A 71 0.75 -11.39 -30.58
C TYR A 71 0.91 -11.73 -29.08
N CYS A 72 0.75 -10.74 -28.19
CA CYS A 72 0.85 -10.98 -26.74
C CYS A 72 -0.18 -12.01 -26.26
N GLU A 73 -1.44 -11.85 -26.65
CA GLU A 73 -2.53 -12.68 -26.14
C GLU A 73 -2.51 -14.09 -26.74
N LYS A 74 -2.24 -14.24 -28.06
CA LYS A 74 -2.29 -15.55 -28.73
C LYS A 74 -0.98 -16.32 -28.68
N ARG A 75 0.17 -15.65 -28.83
CA ARG A 75 1.48 -16.31 -28.88
C ARG A 75 2.12 -16.41 -27.51
N LEU A 76 2.17 -15.30 -26.77
CA LEU A 76 2.81 -15.26 -25.46
C LEU A 76 1.88 -15.68 -24.32
N LYS A 77 0.57 -15.81 -24.58
CA LYS A 77 -0.47 -16.10 -23.58
C LYS A 77 -0.43 -15.10 -22.42
N LYS A 78 -0.05 -13.85 -22.69
CA LYS A 78 0.03 -12.76 -21.72
C LYS A 78 -0.90 -11.61 -22.14
N PRO A 79 -1.64 -10.99 -21.20
CA PRO A 79 -2.47 -9.84 -21.54
C PRO A 79 -1.59 -8.66 -21.96
N ILE A 80 -2.04 -7.87 -22.94
CA ILE A 80 -1.29 -6.70 -23.43
C ILE A 80 -0.93 -5.72 -22.31
N PHE A 81 -1.81 -5.59 -21.31
CA PHE A 81 -1.56 -4.73 -20.16
C PHE A 81 -0.32 -5.15 -19.38
N TYR A 82 -0.13 -6.46 -19.17
CA TYR A 82 1.07 -7.00 -18.52
C TYR A 82 2.30 -6.70 -19.39
N ALA A 83 2.25 -7.00 -20.69
CA ALA A 83 3.37 -6.72 -21.60
C ALA A 83 3.78 -5.24 -21.61
N LYS A 84 2.81 -4.32 -21.62
CA LYS A 84 3.06 -2.88 -21.49
C LYS A 84 3.73 -2.52 -20.16
N LYS A 85 3.23 -3.05 -19.04
CA LYS A 85 3.85 -2.84 -17.73
C LYS A 85 5.29 -3.37 -17.67
N THR A 86 5.56 -4.53 -18.25
CA THR A 86 6.91 -5.10 -18.31
C THR A 86 7.84 -4.25 -19.17
N ILE A 87 7.38 -3.78 -20.33
CA ILE A 87 8.15 -2.85 -21.19
C ILE A 87 8.51 -1.59 -20.41
N GLU A 88 7.53 -0.96 -19.77
CA GLU A 88 7.75 0.29 -19.05
C GLU A 88 8.67 0.12 -17.83
N ALA A 89 8.52 -0.98 -17.09
CA ALA A 89 9.41 -1.32 -15.98
C ALA A 89 10.85 -1.53 -16.46
N ALA A 90 11.03 -2.27 -17.56
CA ALA A 90 12.34 -2.49 -18.16
C ALA A 90 12.98 -1.19 -18.65
N GLN A 91 12.20 -0.27 -19.23
CA GLN A 91 12.71 1.04 -19.63
C GLN A 91 13.18 1.87 -18.42
N THR A 92 12.44 1.85 -17.30
CA THR A 92 12.85 2.49 -16.06
C THR A 92 14.16 1.91 -15.54
N ALA A 93 14.28 0.59 -15.45
CA ALA A 93 15.49 -0.07 -14.98
C ALA A 93 16.69 0.15 -15.94
N TRP A 94 16.44 0.11 -17.26
CA TRP A 94 17.46 0.41 -18.26
C TRP A 94 17.99 1.84 -18.13
N ARG A 95 17.13 2.80 -17.82
CA ARG A 95 17.55 4.17 -17.57
C ARG A 95 18.46 4.28 -16.35
N LEU A 96 18.08 3.66 -15.25
CA LEU A 96 18.93 3.62 -14.05
C LEU A 96 20.30 2.98 -14.35
N LEU A 97 20.31 1.92 -15.16
CA LEU A 97 21.55 1.29 -15.60
C LEU A 97 22.42 2.25 -16.42
N THR A 98 21.84 3.03 -17.33
CA THR A 98 22.61 4.01 -18.14
C THR A 98 23.17 5.17 -17.32
N GLU A 99 22.55 5.50 -16.18
CA GLU A 99 23.03 6.49 -15.23
C GLU A 99 24.08 5.92 -14.24
N GLY A 100 24.44 4.64 -14.37
CA GLY A 100 25.50 4.01 -13.58
C GLY A 100 25.07 3.35 -12.27
N PHE A 101 23.77 3.19 -12.03
CA PHE A 101 23.29 2.48 -10.84
C PHE A 101 23.59 0.98 -10.94
N THR A 102 24.24 0.44 -9.91
CA THR A 102 24.50 -1.01 -9.76
C THR A 102 23.32 -1.74 -9.13
N GLU A 103 22.61 -1.07 -8.22
CA GLU A 103 21.40 -1.57 -7.56
C GLU A 103 20.17 -1.11 -8.37
N LEU A 104 19.52 -2.07 -9.04
CA LEU A 104 18.32 -1.85 -9.84
C LEU A 104 17.08 -2.41 -9.13
N PRO A 105 15.87 -1.99 -9.52
CA PRO A 105 14.66 -2.66 -9.07
C PRO A 105 14.70 -4.16 -9.44
N ASP A 106 14.45 -5.04 -8.48
CA ASP A 106 14.48 -6.49 -8.60
C ASP A 106 13.28 -7.06 -9.37
N ASN A 107 12.19 -6.30 -9.49
CA ASN A 107 10.98 -6.77 -10.16
C ASN A 107 10.15 -5.64 -10.78
N VAL A 108 9.19 -6.04 -11.62
CA VAL A 108 8.27 -5.14 -12.33
C VAL A 108 7.52 -4.23 -11.36
N SER A 109 7.08 -4.74 -10.20
CA SER A 109 6.29 -3.95 -9.24
C SER A 109 7.09 -2.82 -8.62
N GLN A 110 8.34 -3.08 -8.23
CA GLN A 110 9.25 -2.05 -7.72
C GLN A 110 9.53 -0.97 -8.78
N ALA A 111 9.91 -1.37 -9.99
CA ALA A 111 10.19 -0.43 -11.09
C ALA A 111 8.95 0.41 -11.45
N GLN A 112 7.76 -0.19 -11.45
CA GLN A 112 6.51 0.53 -11.68
C GLN A 112 6.20 1.50 -10.57
N SER A 113 6.40 1.11 -9.31
CA SER A 113 6.17 1.96 -8.14
C SER A 113 7.10 3.17 -8.14
N LEU A 114 8.38 2.98 -8.48
CA LEU A 114 9.32 4.08 -8.68
C LEU A 114 8.82 5.05 -9.75
N ARG A 115 8.49 4.53 -10.94
CA ARG A 115 8.04 5.34 -12.07
C ARG A 115 6.75 6.10 -11.77
N SER A 116 5.77 5.45 -11.14
CA SER A 116 4.51 6.12 -10.78
C SER A 116 4.72 7.18 -9.71
N SER A 117 5.61 6.92 -8.74
CA SER A 117 5.89 7.85 -7.65
C SER A 117 6.68 9.05 -8.14
N ALA A 118 7.71 8.85 -8.97
CA ALA A 118 8.49 9.93 -9.58
C ALA A 118 7.60 10.88 -10.40
N ARG A 119 6.62 10.35 -11.13
CA ARG A 119 5.62 11.15 -11.86
C ARG A 119 4.68 11.95 -10.96
N ARG A 120 4.45 11.53 -9.71
CA ARG A 120 3.66 12.30 -8.74
C ARG A 120 4.47 13.44 -8.12
N VAL A 121 5.79 13.26 -7.99
CA VAL A 121 6.70 14.29 -7.47
C VAL A 121 6.85 15.44 -8.46
N SER A 122 7.02 15.13 -9.75
CA SER A 122 7.06 16.14 -10.80
C SER A 122 6.31 15.66 -12.04
N GLN A 123 5.36 16.48 -12.49
CA GLN A 123 4.57 16.19 -13.69
C GLN A 123 5.29 16.62 -14.97
N GLU A 124 6.26 17.53 -14.86
CA GLU A 124 6.98 18.14 -16.00
C GLU A 124 8.38 17.54 -16.20
N CYS A 125 9.09 17.24 -15.11
CA CYS A 125 10.44 16.69 -15.15
C CYS A 125 10.46 15.22 -14.72
N ASP A 126 11.31 14.43 -15.38
CA ASP A 126 11.48 13.03 -15.02
C ASP A 126 12.47 12.88 -13.85
N GLU A 127 11.92 12.85 -12.64
CA GLU A 127 12.68 12.73 -11.40
C GLU A 127 13.02 11.28 -11.03
N THR A 128 12.85 10.30 -11.95
CA THR A 128 13.05 8.87 -11.65
C THR A 128 14.43 8.57 -11.06
N VAL A 129 15.48 9.24 -11.54
CA VAL A 129 16.86 9.04 -11.12
C VAL A 129 17.09 9.57 -9.69
N SER A 130 16.72 10.82 -9.45
CA SER A 130 16.77 11.49 -8.13
C SER A 130 15.95 10.73 -7.08
N CYS A 131 14.74 10.31 -7.45
CA CYS A 131 13.87 9.51 -6.59
C CYS A 131 14.51 8.16 -6.23
N TRP A 132 15.20 7.51 -7.17
CA TRP A 132 15.86 6.23 -6.92
C TRP A 132 17.07 6.38 -6.00
N GLU A 133 17.89 7.40 -6.20
CA GLU A 133 19.01 7.72 -5.32
C GLU A 133 18.56 7.91 -3.88
N LYS A 134 17.52 8.72 -3.66
CA LYS A 134 16.91 8.92 -2.34
C LYS A 134 16.40 7.61 -1.73
N VAL A 135 15.77 6.76 -2.53
CA VAL A 135 15.25 5.46 -2.08
C VAL A 135 16.39 4.54 -1.61
N LEU A 136 17.50 4.49 -2.35
CA LEU A 136 18.67 3.69 -1.99
C LEU A 136 19.34 4.23 -0.71
N GLU A 137 19.50 5.54 -0.59
CA GLU A 137 20.07 6.18 0.60
C GLU A 137 19.22 5.90 1.85
N THR A 138 17.90 6.05 1.74
CA THR A 138 16.97 5.80 2.84
C THR A 138 16.90 4.31 3.19
N SER A 139 16.96 3.41 2.19
CA SER A 139 16.99 1.96 2.43
C SER A 139 18.26 1.54 3.18
N LYS A 140 19.41 2.10 2.83
CA LYS A 140 20.69 1.84 3.50
C LYS A 140 20.72 2.37 4.93
N SER A 141 20.15 3.55 5.19
CA SER A 141 20.10 4.12 6.54
C SER A 141 19.10 3.39 7.45
N GLU A 142 17.94 2.98 6.93
CA GLU A 142 16.90 2.29 7.70
C GLU A 142 17.07 0.76 7.75
N GLY A 143 17.95 0.19 6.91
CA GLY A 143 18.14 -1.27 6.80
C GLY A 143 16.90 -2.04 6.34
N LYS A 144 15.94 -1.37 5.67
CA LYS A 144 14.67 -1.96 5.26
C LYS A 144 14.73 -2.53 3.85
N PRO A 145 14.00 -3.64 3.59
CA PRO A 145 13.94 -4.23 2.26
C PRO A 145 13.27 -3.29 1.25
N LEU A 146 13.83 -3.21 0.05
CA LEU A 146 13.30 -2.47 -1.09
C LEU A 146 12.01 -3.10 -1.62
N THR A 147 10.87 -2.83 -0.97
CA THR A 147 9.56 -3.27 -1.47
C THR A 147 8.90 -2.17 -2.32
N ALA A 148 7.95 -2.55 -3.18
CA ALA A 148 7.16 -1.60 -3.98
C ALA A 148 6.52 -0.49 -3.12
N ASN A 149 5.90 -0.87 -1.99
CA ASN A 149 5.28 0.06 -1.06
C ASN A 149 6.30 0.96 -0.36
N TYR A 150 7.49 0.41 -0.03
CA TYR A 150 8.57 1.19 0.56
C TYR A 150 9.05 2.28 -0.40
N ILE A 151 9.26 1.93 -1.66
CA ILE A 151 9.65 2.89 -2.71
C ILE A 151 8.61 4.01 -2.82
N GLU A 152 7.32 3.67 -2.90
CA GLU A 152 6.25 4.66 -3.00
C GLU A 152 6.23 5.59 -1.77
N ARG A 153 6.35 5.03 -0.56
CA ARG A 153 6.39 5.80 0.70
C ARG A 153 7.58 6.76 0.74
N THR A 154 8.77 6.29 0.38
CA THR A 154 10.00 7.10 0.47
C THR A 154 10.02 8.23 -0.56
N VAL A 155 9.44 8.00 -1.74
CA VAL A 155 9.39 9.01 -2.82
C VAL A 155 8.29 10.03 -2.57
N THR A 156 7.07 9.60 -2.25
CA THR A 156 5.91 10.50 -2.10
C THR A 156 5.76 11.10 -0.71
N GLY A 157 6.34 10.48 0.32
CA GLY A 157 6.15 10.88 1.71
C GLY A 157 4.76 10.56 2.26
N GLU A 158 3.85 10.02 1.44
CA GLU A 158 2.53 9.60 1.88
C GLU A 158 2.62 8.22 2.52
N GLU A 159 2.24 8.13 3.80
CA GLU A 159 1.77 6.85 4.32
C GLU A 159 0.50 6.50 3.54
N LEU A 160 0.60 5.56 2.60
CA LEU A 160 -0.57 4.93 2.00
C LEU A 160 -1.39 4.33 3.13
N LYS A 161 -2.39 5.08 3.60
CA LYS A 161 -3.40 4.55 4.52
C LYS A 161 -3.95 3.30 3.84
N PRO A 162 -3.84 2.12 4.45
CA PRO A 162 -4.26 0.89 3.80
C PRO A 162 -5.73 1.04 3.39
N MET A 163 -6.01 0.92 2.09
CA MET A 163 -7.39 0.97 1.61
C MET A 163 -8.14 -0.21 2.23
N ALA A 164 -9.12 0.09 3.08
CA ALA A 164 -9.99 -0.92 3.64
C ALA A 164 -10.92 -1.46 2.53
N ASN A 165 -10.79 -2.73 2.21
CA ASN A 165 -11.70 -3.41 1.29
C ASN A 165 -12.91 -3.94 2.07
N ALA A 166 -14.05 -3.26 1.95
CA ALA A 166 -15.32 -3.73 2.51
C ALA A 166 -16.08 -4.61 1.49
N LYS A 167 -16.48 -5.82 1.91
CA LYS A 167 -17.37 -6.66 1.11
C LYS A 167 -18.82 -6.23 1.34
N ILE A 168 -19.38 -5.46 0.41
CA ILE A 168 -20.78 -5.03 0.46
C ILE A 168 -21.62 -6.00 -0.39
N PRO A 169 -22.76 -6.52 0.11
CA PRO A 169 -23.69 -7.32 -0.68
C PRO A 169 -24.09 -6.59 -1.97
N ARG A 170 -24.16 -7.33 -3.08
CA ARG A 170 -24.40 -6.73 -4.40
C ARG A 170 -25.73 -5.97 -4.47
N SER A 171 -26.75 -6.48 -3.79
CA SER A 171 -28.07 -5.85 -3.69
C SER A 171 -28.03 -4.44 -3.12
N ASP A 172 -27.18 -4.20 -2.11
CA ASP A 172 -27.11 -2.90 -1.44
C ASP A 172 -26.17 -1.94 -2.18
N TRP A 173 -25.13 -2.48 -2.83
CA TRP A 173 -24.32 -1.71 -3.77
C TRP A 173 -25.14 -1.18 -4.96
N ASP A 174 -26.03 -2.01 -5.52
CA ASP A 174 -26.88 -1.60 -6.64
C ASP A 174 -27.92 -0.54 -6.23
N LYS A 175 -28.43 -0.59 -4.99
CA LYS A 175 -29.29 0.47 -4.43
C LYS A 175 -28.52 1.78 -4.28
N LEU A 176 -27.30 1.72 -3.75
CA LEU A 176 -26.43 2.89 -3.60
C LEU A 176 -26.07 3.49 -4.96
N ALA A 177 -25.78 2.66 -5.96
CA ALA A 177 -25.45 3.09 -7.31
C ALA A 177 -26.65 3.76 -8.01
N LYS A 178 -27.87 3.26 -7.81
CA LYS A 178 -29.09 3.93 -8.30
C LYS A 178 -29.26 5.30 -7.66
N LYS A 179 -29.17 5.37 -6.33
CA LYS A 179 -29.30 6.63 -5.58
C LYS A 179 -28.23 7.66 -5.96
N ALA A 180 -26.99 7.21 -6.18
CA ALA A 180 -25.91 8.07 -6.66
C ALA A 180 -26.18 8.63 -8.06
N LYS A 181 -26.70 7.77 -8.97
CA LYS A 181 -27.09 8.19 -10.31
C LYS A 181 -28.23 9.20 -10.30
N ASP A 182 -29.24 9.01 -9.45
CA ASP A 182 -30.38 9.93 -9.30
C ASP A 182 -29.90 11.31 -8.78
N MET A 183 -28.84 11.32 -7.98
CA MET A 183 -28.18 12.54 -7.47
C MET A 183 -27.09 13.11 -8.41
N GLY A 184 -26.84 12.48 -9.56
CA GLY A 184 -25.78 12.89 -10.49
C GLY A 184 -24.35 12.73 -9.95
N LYS A 185 -24.15 12.00 -8.85
CA LYS A 185 -22.85 11.77 -8.21
C LYS A 185 -22.30 10.38 -8.53
N SER A 186 -21.00 10.19 -8.36
CA SER A 186 -20.42 8.84 -8.43
C SER A 186 -20.78 8.01 -7.19
N THR A 187 -20.95 6.70 -7.33
CA THR A 187 -21.28 5.81 -6.19
C THR A 187 -20.26 5.90 -5.05
N GLN A 188 -18.98 6.12 -5.39
CA GLN A 188 -17.91 6.30 -4.39
C GLN A 188 -18.00 7.63 -3.65
N GLU A 189 -18.45 8.68 -4.32
CA GLU A 189 -18.62 10.01 -3.74
C GLU A 189 -19.83 10.05 -2.81
N LEU A 190 -20.94 9.42 -3.20
CA LEU A 190 -22.08 9.21 -2.30
C LEU A 190 -21.68 8.37 -1.09
N LEU A 191 -20.89 7.31 -1.28
CA LEU A 191 -20.40 6.50 -0.16
C LEU A 191 -19.53 7.33 0.79
N ARG A 192 -18.63 8.17 0.27
CA ARG A 192 -17.80 9.08 1.07
C ARG A 192 -18.62 10.09 1.85
N GLU A 193 -19.64 10.68 1.24
CA GLU A 193 -20.58 11.61 1.89
C GLU A 193 -21.34 10.90 3.00
N VAL A 194 -21.93 9.72 2.73
CA VAL A 194 -22.63 8.93 3.76
C VAL A 194 -21.71 8.57 4.92
N VAL A 195 -20.46 8.16 4.65
CA VAL A 195 -19.48 7.84 5.69
C VAL A 195 -19.11 9.08 6.49
N LYS A 196 -18.92 10.23 5.83
CA LYS A 196 -18.63 11.53 6.49
C LYS A 196 -19.79 12.00 7.35
N ASP A 197 -21.02 11.86 6.86
CA ASP A 197 -22.24 12.26 7.56
C ASP A 197 -22.52 11.34 8.77
N TYR A 198 -22.25 10.03 8.65
CA TYR A 198 -22.47 9.07 9.74
C TYR A 198 -21.38 9.04 10.80
N LEU A 199 -20.11 9.17 10.41
CA LEU A 199 -18.98 9.15 11.35
C LEU A 199 -18.66 10.55 11.90
N GLY A 200 -19.37 11.57 11.43
CA GLY A 200 -19.14 12.96 11.79
C GLY A 200 -17.96 13.52 11.01
N GLY A 201 -18.16 14.71 10.42
CA GLY A 201 -17.04 15.57 10.11
C GLY A 201 -16.17 15.71 11.36
N GLU A 202 -14.86 15.86 11.16
CA GLU A 202 -14.05 16.58 12.13
C GLU A 202 -14.88 17.80 12.53
N LYS A 203 -15.40 17.80 13.77
CA LYS A 203 -15.70 19.06 14.42
C LYS A 203 -14.37 19.76 14.36
N ASP A 204 -14.28 20.80 13.53
CA ASP A 204 -13.33 21.87 13.77
C ASP A 204 -13.44 22.13 15.27
N LEU A 205 -12.39 21.76 16.00
CA LEU A 205 -12.19 22.21 17.36
C LEU A 205 -12.15 23.73 17.21
N ASP A 206 -13.28 24.35 17.52
CA ASP A 206 -13.38 25.79 17.71
C ASP A 206 -12.15 26.19 18.53
N PRO A 207 -11.27 27.08 18.04
CA PRO A 207 -10.10 27.47 18.80
C PRO A 207 -10.56 27.93 20.18
N GLU A 208 -9.94 27.37 21.22
CA GLU A 208 -10.10 27.81 22.61
C GLU A 208 -10.31 29.33 22.64
N PRO A 209 -11.45 29.83 23.16
CA PRO A 209 -11.56 31.24 23.42
C PRO A 209 -10.54 31.56 24.51
N GLU A 210 -9.49 32.29 24.10
CA GLU A 210 -8.56 32.93 25.00
C GLU A 210 -9.32 33.63 26.14
N ASP A 211 -8.78 33.45 27.36
CA ASP A 211 -9.21 34.07 28.61
C ASP A 211 -9.99 35.37 28.41
N SER A 212 -11.30 35.30 28.63
CA SER A 212 -12.17 36.46 28.74
C SER A 212 -12.93 36.33 30.05
N GLU A 213 -12.65 37.24 30.98
CA GLU A 213 -13.29 37.44 32.28
C GLU A 213 -14.83 37.32 32.23
N PRO A 214 -15.49 36.92 33.35
CA PRO A 214 -16.87 36.45 33.33
C PRO A 214 -17.83 37.61 33.05
N SER A 215 -18.55 37.53 31.92
CA SER A 215 -19.67 38.41 31.63
C SER A 215 -20.94 37.90 32.34
N GLU A 216 -21.38 38.67 33.34
CA GLU A 216 -22.72 38.63 33.92
C GLU A 216 -23.81 38.64 32.84
N ASN A 217 -24.43 37.49 32.60
CA ASN A 217 -25.88 37.30 32.40
C ASN A 217 -26.15 36.02 31.60
N THR A 218 -26.34 34.91 32.29
CA THR A 218 -27.21 33.85 31.80
C THR A 218 -28.08 33.42 32.97
N LYS A 219 -29.36 33.78 32.91
CA LYS A 219 -30.39 33.31 33.85
C LYS A 219 -30.43 31.79 33.75
N VAL A 220 -29.89 31.11 34.76
CA VAL A 220 -30.16 29.70 35.01
C VAL A 220 -31.54 29.63 35.64
N GLU A 221 -32.48 28.92 35.00
CA GLU A 221 -33.78 28.64 35.62
C GLU A 221 -33.55 27.78 36.88
N PRO A 222 -34.12 28.16 38.04
CA PRO A 222 -33.91 27.41 39.27
C PRO A 222 -34.55 26.02 39.15
N ALA A 223 -33.80 24.99 39.59
CA ALA A 223 -34.29 23.63 39.68
C ALA A 223 -35.55 23.59 40.56
N SER A 224 -36.53 22.76 40.20
CA SER A 224 -37.73 22.59 41.02
C SER A 224 -37.34 22.05 42.42
N PRO A 225 -38.04 22.44 43.49
CA PRO A 225 -37.69 22.04 44.87
C PRO A 225 -37.69 20.51 45.09
N GLU A 226 -38.39 19.77 44.24
CA GLU A 226 -38.41 18.30 44.24
C GLU A 226 -37.06 17.70 43.79
N VAL A 227 -36.40 18.35 42.82
CA VAL A 227 -35.09 17.94 42.30
C VAL A 227 -34.00 18.27 43.31
N GLU A 228 -34.08 19.42 43.99
CA GLU A 228 -33.14 19.77 45.06
C GLU A 228 -33.24 18.82 46.26
N ALA A 229 -34.45 18.39 46.61
CA ALA A 229 -34.68 17.39 47.66
C ALA A 229 -34.13 16.00 47.28
N ALA A 230 -34.23 15.62 46.00
CA ALA A 230 -33.65 14.38 45.50
C ALA A 230 -32.12 14.43 45.54
N TRP A 231 -31.51 15.53 45.11
CA TRP A 231 -30.05 15.72 45.12
C TRP A 231 -29.47 15.76 46.53
N THR A 232 -30.16 16.41 47.48
CA THR A 232 -29.71 16.45 48.87
C THR A 232 -29.81 15.09 49.56
N ASN A 233 -30.82 14.28 49.25
CA ASN A 233 -30.90 12.90 49.73
C ASN A 233 -29.79 12.02 49.12
N ASP A 234 -29.53 12.13 47.82
CA ASP A 234 -28.50 11.36 47.13
C ASP A 234 -27.10 11.69 47.68
N LEU A 235 -26.83 12.99 47.90
CA LEU A 235 -25.58 13.45 48.53
C LEU A 235 -25.40 12.88 49.95
N ASN A 236 -26.46 12.89 50.77
CA ASN A 236 -26.40 12.34 52.13
C ASN A 236 -26.20 10.82 52.14
N LEU A 237 -26.76 10.11 51.16
CA LEU A 237 -26.59 8.66 51.03
C LEU A 237 -25.14 8.31 50.70
N LEU A 238 -24.52 9.04 49.77
CA LEU A 238 -23.11 8.89 49.42
C LEU A 238 -22.19 9.18 50.61
N LEU A 239 -22.49 10.21 51.41
CA LEU A 239 -21.72 10.52 52.62
C LEU A 239 -21.85 9.44 53.69
N GLN A 240 -23.04 8.83 53.85
CA GLN A 240 -23.22 7.69 54.74
C GLN A 240 -22.45 6.46 54.27
N GLU A 241 -22.52 6.09 52.99
CA GLU A 241 -21.76 4.95 52.44
C GLU A 241 -20.25 5.15 52.62
N HIS A 242 -19.75 6.36 52.39
CA HIS A 242 -18.33 6.66 52.52
C HIS A 242 -17.85 6.64 53.98
N SER A 243 -18.71 7.03 54.94
CA SER A 243 -18.38 6.95 56.38
C SER A 243 -18.32 5.51 56.91
N VAL A 244 -19.24 4.64 56.49
CA VAL A 244 -19.26 3.20 56.87
C VAL A 244 -18.07 2.45 56.27
N THR A 245 -17.67 2.80 55.06
CA THR A 245 -16.54 2.18 54.36
C THR A 245 -15.20 2.51 55.02
N ASN A 246 -15.03 3.76 55.49
CA ASN A 246 -13.82 4.15 56.22
C ASN A 246 -13.73 3.49 57.61
N GLN A 247 -14.84 3.27 58.30
CA GLN A 247 -14.83 2.70 59.65
C GLN A 247 -14.41 1.22 59.65
N ARG A 248 -14.81 0.45 58.64
CA ARG A 248 -14.37 -0.95 58.45
C ARG A 248 -12.87 -1.09 58.17
N TYR A 249 -12.21 -0.04 57.68
CA TYR A 249 -10.79 -0.07 57.35
C TYR A 249 -9.89 0.08 58.59
N TYR A 250 -10.42 0.62 59.69
CA TYR A 250 -9.68 0.82 60.95
C TYR A 250 -9.91 -0.25 62.02
N ASP A 251 -10.93 -1.11 61.85
CA ASP A 251 -11.27 -2.19 62.81
C ASP A 251 -10.70 -3.57 62.43
N ALA A 252 -9.94 -3.69 61.35
CA ALA A 252 -9.25 -4.94 61.01
C ALA A 252 -8.03 -5.13 61.94
N PRO A 253 -7.94 -6.22 62.72
CA PRO A 253 -6.75 -6.50 63.51
C PRO A 253 -5.56 -6.77 62.58
N PRO A 254 -4.34 -6.38 62.96
CA PRO A 254 -3.15 -6.71 62.18
C PRO A 254 -2.96 -8.23 62.16
N ASP A 255 -2.80 -8.78 60.96
CA ASP A 255 -2.46 -10.20 60.75
C ASP A 255 -1.12 -10.52 61.45
N ASP A 256 -1.16 -11.46 62.42
CA ASP A 256 -0.01 -12.17 63.01
C ASP A 256 0.25 -13.48 62.23
#